data_AF-A0A958P6J4-F1
#
_entry.id   AF-A0A958P6J4-F1
#
_cell.length_a   1.000
_cell.length_b   1.000
_cell.length_c   1.000
_cell.angle_alpha   90.00
_cell.angle_beta   90.00
_cell.angle_gamma   90.00
#
_symmetry.space_group_name_H-M   'P 1'
#
loop_
_entity.id
_entity.type
_entity.pdbx_description
1 polymer ?
#
loop_
_entity_poly.entity_id
_entity_poly.type
_entity_poly.pdbx_seq_one_letter_code
_entity_poly.pdbx_strand_id
1 'polypeptide(L)' 'MNRILTYLFLSSCILLFSCAKKEGCTDPLSLNYDPEAEVDNGSCEYSSPTPYELNVPPLFAQNINPPFIPNNN' A
#
# COMPACT_ATOMS: atom_id res chain seq x y z
N MET A 1 18.27 20.29 -36.82
CA MET A 1 17.89 19.51 -35.61
C MET A 1 18.51 20.16 -34.40
N ASN A 2 17.70 20.87 -33.63
CA ASN A 2 18.19 21.75 -32.58
C ASN A 2 18.44 20.92 -31.31
N ARG A 3 19.69 20.50 -31.07
CA ARG A 3 20.07 19.60 -29.95
C ARG A 3 19.66 20.18 -28.58
N ILE A 4 19.58 21.51 -28.50
CA ILE A 4 19.05 22.27 -27.35
C ILE A 4 17.61 21.85 -27.02
N LEU A 5 16.75 21.69 -28.03
CA LEU A 5 15.36 21.28 -27.84
C LEU A 5 15.27 19.83 -27.33
N THR A 6 16.13 18.93 -27.81
CA THR A 6 16.22 17.55 -27.32
C THR A 6 16.63 17.49 -25.85
N TYR A 7 17.57 18.32 -25.42
CA TYR A 7 17.99 18.39 -24.01
C TYR A 7 16.91 18.97 -23.09
N LEU A 8 16.11 19.93 -23.56
CA LEU A 8 14.97 20.47 -22.79
C LEU A 8 13.88 19.42 -22.59
N PHE A 9 13.57 18.61 -23.60
CA PHE A 9 12.61 17.51 -23.46
C PHE A 9 13.13 16.40 -22.53
N LEU A 10 14.40 16.00 -22.66
CA LEU A 10 15.02 15.00 -21.77
C LEU A 10 15.10 15.49 -20.32
N SER A 11 15.51 16.74 -20.10
CA SER A 11 15.59 17.34 -18.76
C SER A 11 14.20 17.48 -18.14
N SER A 12 13.18 17.84 -18.93
CA SER A 12 11.79 17.89 -18.46
C SER A 12 11.29 16.50 -18.07
N CYS A 13 11.54 15.46 -18.88
CA CYS A 13 11.22 14.09 -18.53
C CYS A 13 11.92 13.64 -17.24
N ILE A 14 13.20 13.99 -17.04
CA ILE A 14 13.93 13.63 -15.82
C ILE A 14 13.33 14.32 -14.58
N LEU A 15 12.91 15.57 -14.71
CA LEU A 15 12.29 16.34 -13.61
C LEU A 15 10.85 15.89 -13.31
N LEU A 16 10.10 15.44 -14.32
CA LEU A 16 8.72 14.97 -14.16
C LEU A 16 8.63 13.54 -13.59
N PHE A 17 9.67 12.72 -13.75
CA PHE A 17 9.69 11.33 -13.27
C PHE A 17 10.43 11.13 -11.94
N SER A 18 11.13 12.14 -11.40
CA SER A 18 11.99 11.96 -10.21
C SER A 18 11.25 11.83 -8.87
N CYS A 19 9.92 11.92 -8.82
CA CYS A 19 9.17 11.85 -7.56
C CYS A 19 7.86 11.04 -7.67
N ALA A 20 7.84 10.02 -8.52
CA ALA A 20 6.76 9.03 -8.49
C ALA A 20 7.13 7.96 -7.45
N LYS A 21 6.53 8.08 -6.27
CA LYS A 21 6.73 7.14 -5.17
C LYS A 21 5.92 5.88 -5.43
N LYS A 22 6.51 4.69 -5.35
CA LYS A 22 5.78 3.43 -5.59
C LYS A 22 4.77 3.22 -4.47
N GLU A 23 3.50 3.04 -4.85
CA GLU A 23 2.40 2.77 -3.93
C GLU A 23 2.13 1.26 -3.86
N GLY A 24 1.91 0.75 -2.65
CA GLY A 24 1.65 -0.67 -2.37
C GLY A 24 1.66 -0.91 -0.86
N CYS A 25 1.37 -2.14 -0.40
CA CYS A 25 1.36 -2.39 1.04
C CYS A 25 2.78 -2.36 1.61
N THR A 26 3.04 -1.47 2.57
CA THR A 26 4.35 -1.33 3.22
C THR A 26 4.48 -2.12 4.52
N ASP A 27 3.45 -2.86 4.93
CA ASP A 27 3.47 -3.67 6.15
C ASP A 27 4.07 -5.07 5.86
N PRO A 28 5.25 -5.42 6.42
CA PRO A 28 5.89 -6.72 6.22
C PRO A 28 5.11 -7.90 6.83
N LEU A 29 4.10 -7.65 7.66
CA LEU A 29 3.21 -8.66 8.23
C LEU A 29 1.98 -8.94 7.36
N SER A 30 1.76 -8.16 6.31
CA SER A 30 0.68 -8.38 5.34
C SER A 30 0.99 -9.54 4.37
N LEU A 31 -0.05 -10.15 3.83
CA LEU A 31 0.04 -11.21 2.82
C LEU A 31 0.49 -10.68 1.46
N ASN A 32 0.33 -9.38 1.22
CA ASN A 32 0.61 -8.70 -0.04
C ASN A 32 1.62 -7.57 0.12
N TYR A 33 2.57 -7.73 1.06
CA TYR A 33 3.68 -6.80 1.26
C TYR A 33 4.46 -6.57 -0.03
N ASP A 34 4.68 -5.31 -0.39
CA ASP A 34 5.51 -4.89 -1.52
C ASP A 34 6.79 -4.21 -0.98
N PRO A 35 7.96 -4.87 -1.06
CA PRO A 35 9.22 -4.32 -0.54
C PRO A 35 9.73 -3.10 -1.30
N GLU A 36 9.21 -2.84 -2.51
CA GLU A 36 9.54 -1.65 -3.27
C GLU A 36 8.51 -0.53 -3.05
N ALA A 37 7.38 -0.82 -2.40
CA ALA A 37 6.41 0.22 -2.06
C ALA A 37 6.99 1.10 -0.97
N GLU A 38 6.89 2.40 -1.19
CA GLU A 38 7.36 3.39 -0.24
C GLU A 38 6.18 4.17 0.39
N VAL A 39 4.98 4.10 -0.20
CA VAL A 39 3.72 4.65 0.34
C VAL A 39 2.70 3.54 0.44
N ASP A 40 2.11 3.40 1.62
CA ASP A 40 0.96 2.52 1.83
C ASP A 40 -0.25 3.05 1.04
N ASN A 41 -0.79 2.21 0.16
CA ASN A 41 -2.00 2.49 -0.60
C ASN A 41 -3.29 2.05 0.14
N GLY A 42 -3.16 1.49 1.35
CA GLY A 42 -4.28 0.99 2.15
C GLY A 42 -4.86 -0.34 1.65
N SER A 43 -4.17 -1.05 0.75
CA SER A 43 -4.62 -2.34 0.21
C SER A 43 -4.06 -3.56 0.97
N CYS A 44 -3.43 -3.37 2.13
CA CYS A 44 -2.83 -4.47 2.89
C CYS A 44 -3.86 -5.55 3.27
N GLU A 45 -3.53 -6.80 2.97
CA GLU A 45 -4.33 -7.99 3.28
C GLU A 45 -3.71 -8.73 4.47
N TYR A 46 -4.54 -9.08 5.45
CA TYR A 46 -4.11 -9.84 6.61
C TYR A 46 -4.89 -11.14 6.70
N SER A 47 -4.25 -12.21 7.17
CA SER A 47 -4.96 -13.44 7.51
C SER A 47 -5.95 -13.15 8.63
N SER A 48 -7.23 -13.39 8.38
CA SER A 48 -8.21 -13.39 9.49
C SER A 48 -7.85 -14.54 10.42
N PRO A 49 -7.67 -14.30 11.73
CA PRO A 49 -7.53 -15.41 12.66
C PRO A 49 -8.83 -16.19 12.57
N THR A 50 -8.73 -17.45 12.17
CA THR A 50 -9.86 -18.36 12.27
C THR A 50 -10.36 -18.36 13.73
N PRO A 51 -11.67 -18.59 14.01
CA PRO A 51 -12.24 -18.49 15.36
C PRO A 51 -11.60 -19.43 16.41
N TYR A 52 -10.62 -20.24 16.03
CA TYR A 52 -10.02 -21.29 16.85
C TYR A 52 -8.65 -20.92 17.45
N GLU A 53 -8.09 -19.73 17.22
CA GLU A 53 -6.79 -19.36 17.81
C GLU A 53 -6.85 -18.09 18.66
N LEU A 54 -7.46 -18.22 19.85
CA LEU A 54 -7.32 -17.23 20.92
C LEU A 54 -6.01 -17.48 21.67
N ASN A 55 -4.86 -17.13 21.09
CA ASN A 55 -3.57 -16.97 21.79
C ASN A 55 -2.58 -16.04 21.05
N VAL A 56 -3.06 -15.00 20.37
CA VAL A 56 -2.20 -13.95 19.81
C VAL A 56 -2.11 -12.78 20.81
N PRO A 57 -0.90 -12.34 21.23
CA PRO A 57 -0.72 -11.15 22.07
C PRO A 57 -1.37 -9.90 21.45
N PRO A 58 -1.85 -8.93 22.25
CA PRO A 58 -2.84 -7.92 21.86
C PRO A 58 -2.28 -6.76 21.03
N LEU A 59 -1.46 -7.02 20.00
CA LEU A 59 -1.01 -6.00 19.05
C LEU A 59 -1.78 -6.02 17.72
N PHE A 60 -2.71 -6.96 17.53
CA PHE A 60 -3.47 -7.13 16.27
C PHE A 60 -4.91 -6.59 16.29
N ALA A 61 -5.30 -5.79 17.28
CA ALA A 61 -6.62 -5.16 17.31
C ALA A 61 -6.63 -3.77 16.65
N GLN A 62 -5.90 -3.58 15.54
CA GLN A 62 -5.89 -2.30 14.85
C GLN A 62 -6.91 -2.30 13.69
N ASN A 63 -8.06 -1.70 14.00
CA ASN A 63 -9.02 -1.15 13.04
C ASN A 63 -9.79 -2.13 12.14
N ILE A 64 -10.49 -3.08 12.76
CA ILE A 64 -11.67 -3.66 12.12
C ILE A 64 -12.86 -2.73 12.36
N ASN A 65 -13.24 -1.93 11.36
CA ASN A 65 -14.64 -1.52 11.29
C ASN A 65 -15.45 -2.82 11.17
N PRO A 66 -16.26 -3.20 12.18
CA PRO A 66 -16.99 -4.46 12.11
C PRO A 66 -17.90 -4.41 10.88
N PRO A 67 -17.97 -5.49 10.07
CA PRO A 67 -18.90 -5.54 8.96
C PRO A 67 -20.31 -5.31 9.50
N PHE A 68 -21.01 -4.32 8.92
CA PHE A 68 -22.42 -4.07 9.23
C PHE A 68 -23.21 -5.35 8.89
N ILE A 69 -23.57 -6.13 9.92
CA ILE A 69 -24.55 -7.21 9.79
C ILE A 69 -25.91 -6.50 9.80
N PRO A 70 -26.66 -6.41 8.68
CA PRO A 70 -28.02 -5.92 8.73
C PRO A 70 -28.83 -6.84 9.64
N ASN A 71 -29.35 -6.29 10.75
CA ASN A 71 -30.32 -6.94 11.60
C ASN A 71 -31.57 -7.23 10.76
N ASN A 72 -31.91 -8.52 10.56
CA ASN A 72 -33.17 -8.95 10.00
C ASN A 72 -34.16 -9.28 11.12
N ASN A 73 -34.78 -8.25 11.67
CA ASN A 73 -35.96 -8.36 12.51
C ASN A 73 -37.22 -8.55 11.66
#